data_AF-T0Y411-F1
#
_entry.id   AF-T0Y411-F1
#
_cell.length_a   1.000
_cell.length_b   1.000
_cell.length_c   1.000
_cell.angle_alpha   90.00
_cell.angle_beta   90.00
_cell.angle_gamma   90.00
#
_symmetry.space_group_name_H-M   'P 1'
#
loop_
_entity.id
_entity.type
_entity.pdbx_description
1 polymer ?
#
loop_
_entity_poly.entity_id
_entity_poly.type
_entity_poly.pdbx_seq_one_letter_code
_entity_poly.pdbx_strand_id
1 'polypeptide(L)'
;AQPAEGRITFGSGLPVKAIEKFIGYYKPEMKIAFSPSLSFCTDFSITRSYCLYTREDGKDLVHLDGFYSEERTATARKALDIFRLLTGIKGSFIFYVEREKKSSRRRE
;
A
#
# COMPACT_ATOMS: atom_id res chain seq x y z
N ALA A 1 -7.18 -7.51 18.00
CA ALA A 1 -7.82 -6.33 18.62
C ALA A 1 -8.34 -5.43 17.50
N GLN A 2 -9.57 -4.91 17.61
CA GLN A 2 -10.12 -3.97 16.62
C GLN A 2 -9.33 -2.64 16.67
N PRO A 3 -9.05 -1.97 15.53
CA PRO A 3 -8.43 -0.66 15.55
C PRO A 3 -9.34 0.37 16.22
N ALA A 4 -8.75 1.38 16.85
CA ALA A 4 -9.50 2.50 17.39
C ALA A 4 -10.02 3.37 16.22
N GLU A 5 -11.31 3.67 16.23
CA GLU A 5 -11.94 4.56 15.26
C GLU A 5 -11.33 5.96 15.31
N GLY A 6 -11.18 6.60 14.15
CA GLY A 6 -10.62 7.95 14.06
C GLY A 6 -9.09 8.00 14.21
N ARG A 7 -8.44 6.89 14.58
CA ARG A 7 -6.99 6.83 14.70
C ARG A 7 -6.36 6.78 13.30
N ILE A 8 -5.49 7.74 13.04
CA ILE A 8 -4.60 7.71 11.87
C ILE A 8 -3.36 6.91 12.23
N THR A 9 -3.03 5.95 11.38
CA THR A 9 -1.78 5.18 11.41
C THR A 9 -0.91 5.58 10.22
N PHE A 10 0.40 5.46 10.37
CA PHE A 10 1.36 5.90 9.37
C PHE A 10 2.35 4.78 9.04
N GLY A 11 2.74 4.71 7.78
CA GLY A 11 3.83 3.88 7.29
C GLY A 11 4.57 4.55 6.15
N SER A 12 5.81 4.13 5.93
CA SER A 12 6.61 4.59 4.80
C SER A 12 7.35 3.43 4.15
N GLY A 13 7.61 3.53 2.86
CA GLY A 13 8.33 2.52 2.09
C GLY A 13 9.25 3.13 1.04
N LEU A 14 10.39 2.46 0.82
CA LEU A 14 11.30 2.78 -0.28
C LEU A 14 10.93 1.94 -1.51
N PRO A 15 11.10 2.48 -2.73
CA PRO A 15 10.99 1.69 -3.94
C PRO A 15 12.09 0.63 -3.99
N VAL A 16 11.74 -0.56 -4.47
CA VAL A 16 12.67 -1.67 -4.66
C VAL A 16 12.99 -1.87 -6.12
N LYS A 17 14.22 -2.35 -6.41
CA LYS A 17 14.65 -2.76 -7.74
C LYS A 17 15.08 -4.22 -7.72
N ALA A 18 14.57 -5.00 -8.67
CA ALA A 18 14.87 -6.43 -8.74
C ALA A 18 16.28 -6.69 -9.28
N ILE A 19 16.97 -7.65 -8.65
CA ILE A 19 18.19 -8.29 -9.13
C ILE A 19 17.78 -9.60 -9.83
N GLU A 20 17.08 -10.47 -9.09
CA GLU A 20 16.40 -11.65 -9.63
C GLU A 20 14.93 -11.32 -9.85
N LYS A 21 14.46 -11.49 -11.09
CA LYS A 21 13.14 -11.00 -11.50
C LYS A 21 12.01 -11.86 -10.97
N PHE A 22 10.90 -11.19 -10.65
CA PHE A 22 9.61 -11.84 -10.47
C PHE A 22 9.03 -12.26 -11.82
N ILE A 23 8.62 -13.52 -11.97
CA ILE A 23 8.18 -14.13 -13.25
C ILE A 23 6.66 -14.41 -13.27
N GLY A 24 5.91 -13.93 -12.27
CA GLY A 24 4.45 -14.08 -12.22
C GLY A 24 3.97 -14.94 -11.04
N TYR A 25 2.66 -15.15 -11.00
CA TYR A 25 1.97 -15.85 -9.92
C TYR A 25 1.46 -17.21 -10.39
N TYR A 26 1.72 -18.28 -9.62
CA TYR A 26 1.06 -19.57 -9.84
C TYR A 26 -0.30 -19.64 -9.16
N LYS A 27 -0.51 -18.83 -8.12
CA LYS A 27 -1.82 -18.62 -7.48
C LYS A 27 -2.16 -17.12 -7.49
N PRO A 28 -2.73 -16.60 -8.59
CA PRO A 28 -2.92 -15.15 -8.82
C PRO A 28 -3.82 -14.45 -7.80
N GLU A 29 -4.78 -15.16 -7.22
CA GLU A 29 -5.77 -14.65 -6.27
C GLU A 29 -5.11 -14.31 -4.93
N MET A 30 -4.18 -15.17 -4.51
CA MET A 30 -3.40 -15.02 -3.28
C MET A 30 -2.06 -14.32 -3.52
N LYS A 31 -1.75 -13.93 -4.77
CA LYS A 31 -0.47 -13.33 -5.18
C LYS A 31 0.76 -14.17 -4.79
N ILE A 32 0.68 -15.49 -4.94
CA ILE A 32 1.82 -16.38 -4.65
C ILE A 32 2.66 -16.61 -5.91
N ALA A 33 3.95 -16.29 -5.83
CA ALA A 33 4.90 -16.27 -6.95
C ALA A 33 5.38 -17.67 -7.36
N PHE A 34 5.66 -17.88 -8.66
CA PHE A 34 6.24 -19.14 -9.17
C PHE A 34 7.62 -19.47 -8.60
N SER A 35 8.41 -18.43 -8.33
CA SER A 35 9.77 -18.54 -7.85
C SER A 35 10.06 -17.42 -6.85
N PRO A 36 11.01 -17.63 -5.93
CA PRO A 36 11.56 -16.52 -5.16
C PRO A 36 12.17 -15.47 -6.09
N SER A 37 12.14 -14.21 -5.66
CA SER A 37 12.79 -13.08 -6.32
C SER A 37 13.69 -12.35 -5.31
N LEU A 38 14.71 -11.66 -5.81
CA LEU A 38 15.66 -10.90 -4.99
C LEU A 38 15.63 -9.45 -5.45
N SER A 39 15.49 -8.53 -4.50
CA SER A 39 15.48 -7.09 -4.78
C SER A 39 16.26 -6.32 -3.72
N PHE A 40 16.63 -5.09 -4.04
CA PHE A 40 17.24 -4.15 -3.12
C PHE A 40 16.41 -2.86 -3.05
N CYS A 41 16.37 -2.25 -1.87
CA CYS A 41 15.73 -0.95 -1.67
C CYS A 41 16.59 0.16 -2.30
N THR A 42 15.94 1.12 -2.95
CA THR A 42 16.60 2.30 -3.51
C THR A 42 16.14 3.55 -2.78
N ASP A 43 17.05 4.51 -2.59
CA ASP A 43 16.80 5.73 -1.80
C ASP A 43 16.60 6.97 -2.68
N PHE A 44 16.08 6.80 -3.90
CA PHE A 44 15.82 7.92 -4.81
C PHE A 44 14.48 8.60 -4.57
N SER A 45 13.56 7.93 -3.89
CA SER A 45 12.27 8.45 -3.48
C SER A 45 11.74 7.66 -2.28
N ILE A 46 10.77 8.22 -1.58
CA ILE A 46 10.05 7.56 -0.50
C ILE A 46 8.55 7.71 -0.73
N THR A 47 7.79 6.68 -0.39
CA THR A 47 6.33 6.76 -0.32
C THR A 47 5.91 6.80 1.15
N ARG A 48 5.06 7.74 1.50
CA ARG A 48 4.41 7.87 2.79
C ARG A 48 2.95 7.48 2.64
N SER A 49 2.40 6.75 3.60
CA SER A 49 1.01 6.33 3.62
C SER A 49 0.42 6.61 5.00
N TYR A 50 -0.70 7.32 5.01
CA TYR A 50 -1.51 7.59 6.20
C TYR A 50 -2.81 6.84 6.03
N CYS A 51 -3.19 6.06 7.03
CA CYS A 51 -4.38 5.23 7.03
C CYS A 51 -5.30 5.63 8.18
N LEU A 52 -6.48 6.10 7.85
CA LEU A 52 -7.58 6.32 8.79
C LEU A 52 -8.50 5.10 8.76
N TYR A 53 -8.77 4.53 9.94
CA TYR A 53 -9.76 3.48 10.11
C TYR A 53 -11.11 4.06 10.56
N THR A 54 -12.19 3.58 9.93
CA THR A 54 -13.58 3.88 10.32
C THR A 54 -14.33 2.59 10.58
N ARG A 55 -15.29 2.59 11.51
CA ARG A 55 -16.12 1.41 11.76
C ARG A 55 -17.20 1.19 10.70
N GLU A 56 -17.51 2.22 9.94
CA GLU A 56 -18.47 2.15 8.85
C GLU A 56 -17.93 1.27 7.73
N ASP A 57 -18.76 0.36 7.23
CA ASP A 57 -18.39 -0.52 6.11
C ASP A 57 -18.59 0.20 4.76
N GLY A 58 -17.84 -0.21 3.75
CA GLY A 58 -18.02 0.23 2.36
C GLY A 58 -17.47 1.61 2.00
N LYS A 59 -16.69 2.24 2.88
CA LYS A 59 -16.08 3.57 2.68
C LYS A 59 -14.58 3.52 2.39
N ASP A 60 -14.08 2.41 1.87
CA ASP A 60 -12.68 2.30 1.45
C ASP A 60 -12.36 3.33 0.37
N LEU A 61 -11.25 4.04 0.57
CA LEU A 61 -10.86 5.15 -0.29
C LEU A 61 -9.35 5.26 -0.37
N VAL A 62 -8.82 5.60 -1.55
CA VAL A 62 -7.39 5.87 -1.73
C VAL A 62 -7.18 7.19 -2.46
N HIS A 63 -6.43 8.09 -1.83
CA HIS A 63 -5.86 9.27 -2.44
C HIS A 63 -4.37 9.04 -2.70
N LEU A 64 -3.92 9.33 -3.91
CA LEU A 64 -2.49 9.35 -4.24
C LEU A 64 -2.10 10.75 -4.68
N ASP A 65 -1.13 11.33 -3.97
CA ASP A 65 -0.65 12.69 -4.14
C ASP A 65 -1.79 13.72 -4.14
N GLY A 66 -2.76 13.52 -3.24
CA GLY A 66 -3.97 14.36 -3.12
C GLY A 66 -5.11 13.99 -4.08
N PHE A 67 -4.87 13.16 -5.09
CA PHE A 67 -5.89 12.84 -6.10
C PHE A 67 -6.58 11.50 -5.83
N TYR A 68 -7.92 11.53 -5.91
CA TYR A 68 -8.74 10.33 -5.89
C TYR A 68 -8.69 9.57 -7.21
N SER A 69 -8.76 8.24 -7.14
CA SER A 69 -8.96 7.37 -8.30
C SER A 69 -9.77 6.13 -7.91
N GLU A 70 -10.88 5.90 -8.60
CA GLU A 70 -11.72 4.71 -8.40
C GLU A 70 -10.94 3.42 -8.71
N GLU A 71 -10.16 3.40 -9.79
CA GLU A 71 -9.36 2.24 -10.18
C GLU A 71 -8.37 1.81 -9.07
N ARG A 72 -7.69 2.80 -8.47
CA ARG A 72 -6.76 2.55 -7.36
C ARG A 72 -7.49 2.10 -6.11
N THR A 73 -8.64 2.70 -5.82
CA THR A 73 -9.49 2.32 -4.70
C THR A 73 -9.99 0.89 -4.85
N ALA A 74 -10.46 0.51 -6.04
CA ALA A 74 -10.89 -0.86 -6.36
C ALA A 74 -9.73 -1.85 -6.22
N THR A 75 -8.51 -1.47 -6.62
CA THR A 75 -7.31 -2.30 -6.46
C THR A 75 -6.96 -2.50 -4.98
N ALA A 76 -6.99 -1.42 -4.19
CA ALA A 76 -6.73 -1.48 -2.75
C ALA A 76 -7.81 -2.29 -2.02
N ARG A 77 -9.08 -2.17 -2.42
CA ARG A 77 -10.19 -2.94 -1.84
C ARG A 77 -9.95 -4.44 -1.91
N LYS A 78 -9.45 -4.96 -3.03
CA LYS A 78 -9.07 -6.39 -3.15
C LYS A 78 -8.03 -6.82 -2.11
N ALA A 79 -7.03 -5.98 -1.84
CA ALA A 79 -6.02 -6.26 -0.81
C ALA A 79 -6.61 -6.15 0.61
N LEU A 80 -7.49 -5.17 0.83
CA LEU A 80 -8.17 -4.99 2.11
C LEU A 80 -9.16 -6.12 2.41
N ASP A 81 -9.83 -6.68 1.40
CA ASP A 81 -10.74 -7.81 1.57
C ASP A 81 -9.98 -9.05 2.07
N ILE A 82 -8.79 -9.31 1.52
CA ILE A 82 -7.91 -10.36 2.02
C ILE A 82 -7.45 -10.05 3.45
N PHE A 83 -7.06 -8.80 3.73
CA PHE A 83 -6.65 -8.38 5.06
C PHE A 83 -7.77 -8.56 6.10
N ARG A 84 -9.01 -8.16 5.77
CA ARG A 84 -10.19 -8.35 6.62
C ARG A 84 -10.49 -9.83 6.83
N LEU A 85 -10.40 -10.64 5.78
CA LEU A 85 -10.59 -12.09 5.88
C LEU A 85 -9.58 -12.73 6.86
N LEU A 86 -8.32 -12.31 6.81
CA LEU A 86 -7.25 -12.86 7.66
C LEU A 86 -7.29 -12.34 9.10
N THR A 87 -7.71 -11.10 9.32
CA THR A 87 -7.64 -10.45 10.64
C THR A 87 -8.97 -10.40 11.39
N GLY A 88 -10.09 -10.58 10.69
CA GLY A 88 -11.44 -10.39 11.23
C GLY A 88 -11.81 -8.93 11.52
N ILE A 89 -10.96 -7.96 11.14
CA ILE A 89 -11.26 -6.53 11.31
C ILE A 89 -12.41 -6.15 10.36
N LYS A 90 -13.40 -5.43 10.90
CA LYS A 90 -14.56 -4.92 10.17
C LYS A 90 -14.47 -3.40 10.06
N GLY A 91 -15.09 -2.79 9.06
CA GLY A 91 -14.97 -1.36 8.79
C GLY A 91 -14.12 -1.05 7.56
N SER A 92 -13.87 0.25 7.37
CA SER A 92 -13.23 0.80 6.17
C SER A 92 -11.88 1.43 6.46
N PHE A 93 -11.05 1.49 5.43
CA PHE A 93 -9.72 2.06 5.47
C PHE A 93 -9.59 3.15 4.40
N ILE A 94 -9.26 4.35 4.86
CA ILE A 94 -9.05 5.52 4.00
C ILE A 94 -7.56 5.80 3.98
N PHE A 95 -6.95 5.67 2.81
CA PHE A 95 -5.53 5.88 2.60
C PHE A 95 -5.24 7.21 1.92
N TYR A 96 -4.27 7.95 2.46
CA TYR A 96 -3.61 9.07 1.82
C TYR A 96 -2.17 8.68 1.57
N VAL A 97 -1.78 8.58 0.30
CA VAL A 97 -0.47 8.15 -0.12
C VAL A 97 0.24 9.31 -0.79
N GLU A 98 1.45 9.61 -0.37
CA GLU A 98 2.29 10.69 -0.89
C GLU A 98 3.62 10.13 -1.38
N ARG A 99 4.07 10.59 -2.55
CA ARG A 99 5.36 10.20 -3.12
C ARG A 99 6.30 11.38 -3.13
N GLU A 100 7.41 11.26 -2.42
CA GLU A 100 8.45 12.28 -2.36
C GLU A 100 9.70 11.79 -3.11
N LYS A 101 10.12 12.52 -4.15
CA LYS A 101 11.43 12.27 -4.78
C LYS A 101 12.51 12.94 -3.95
N LYS A 102 13.59 12.22 -3.64
CA LYS A 102 14.81 12.84 -3.14
C LYS A 102 15.45 13.59 -4.31
N SER A 103 15.18 14.90 -4.38
CA SER A 103 15.92 15.81 -5.24
C SER A 103 17.41 15.64 -4.92
N SER A 104 18.21 15.31 -5.93
CA SER A 104 19.64 15.50 -5.84
C SER A 104 19.90 16.99 -5.69
N ARG A 105 19.98 17.50 -4.46
CA ARG A 105 20.73 18.74 -4.20
C ARG A 105 22.11 18.49 -4.81
N ARG A 106 22.37 19.11 -5.98
CA ARG A 106 23.74 19.37 -6.41
C ARG A 106 24.37 20.08 -5.22
N ARG A 107 25.39 19.45 -4.64
CA ARG A 107 26.33 20.14 -3.76
C ARG A 107 26.87 21.29 -4.61
N GLU A 108 26.52 22.51 -4.24
CA GLU A 108 27.30 23.69 -4.64
C GLU A 108 28.72 23.56 -4.09
#